data_AF-A0A7L7L3S8-F1
#
_entry.id   AF-A0A7L7L3S8-F1
#
_cell.length_a   1.000
_cell.length_b   1.000
_cell.length_c   1.000
_cell.angle_alpha   90.00
_cell.angle_beta   90.00
_cell.angle_gamma   90.00
#
_symmetry.space_group_name_H-M   'P 1'
#
loop_
_entity.id
_entity.type
_entity.pdbx_description
1 polymer ?
#
loop_
_entity_poly.entity_id
_entity_poly.type
_entity_poly.pdbx_seq_one_letter_code
_entity_poly.pdbx_strand_id
1 'polypeptide(L)'
;MIKTIIYILLYAAFNVSGAALIKWQLKGKRLETINEWFMLIFNLPFIAAFLLIVLSALVFFKALSTNSFSMIIPIATGINFILTIGVGYYLFQDKISTLSFIGFILIISGIIVLSLNNQAHA
;
A
#
# COMPACT_ATOMS: atom_id res chain seq x y z
N MET A 1 2.67 18.90 9.99
CA MET A 1 2.06 18.26 8.79
C MET A 1 3.10 17.69 7.81
N ILE A 2 4.10 18.45 7.35
CA ILE A 2 5.13 17.95 6.40
C ILE A 2 5.80 16.64 6.87
N LYS A 3 6.22 16.56 8.14
CA LYS A 3 6.84 15.33 8.70
C LYS A 3 5.90 14.12 8.63
N THR A 4 4.61 14.31 8.94
CA THR A 4 3.59 13.26 8.86
C THR A 4 3.40 12.78 7.43
N ILE A 5 3.35 13.69 6.46
CA ILE A 5 3.24 13.35 5.03
C ILE A 5 4.45 12.54 4.57
N ILE A 6 5.66 12.91 4.99
CA ILE A 6 6.88 12.14 4.68
C ILE A 6 6.79 10.72 5.25
N TYR A 7 6.34 10.56 6.49
CA TYR A 7 6.14 9.22 7.06
C TYR A 7 5.10 8.40 6.30
N ILE A 8 4.00 9.02 5.89
CA ILE A 8 2.97 8.34 5.09
C ILE A 8 3.51 7.91 3.71
N LEU A 9 4.28 8.77 3.05
CA LEU A 9 4.91 8.45 1.77
C LEU A 9 5.91 7.28 1.92
N LEU A 10 6.73 7.31 2.97
CA LEU A 10 7.70 6.26 3.26
C LEU A 10 7.01 4.93 3.61
N TYR A 11 5.95 4.98 4.43
CA TYR A 11 5.09 3.84 4.71
C TYR A 11 4.56 3.24 3.41
N ALA A 12 3.93 4.06 2.56
CA ALA A 12 3.30 3.59 1.35
C ALA A 12 4.32 3.01 0.37
N ALA A 13 5.50 3.64 0.23
CA ALA A 13 6.57 3.12 -0.61
C ALA A 13 7.05 1.74 -0.16
N PHE A 14 7.32 1.55 1.14
CA PHE A 14 7.76 0.25 1.67
C PHE A 14 6.66 -0.80 1.60
N ASN A 15 5.43 -0.43 1.92
CA ASN A 15 4.28 -1.32 1.91
C ASN A 15 4.00 -1.85 0.49
N VAL A 16 3.94 -0.95 -0.50
CA VAL A 16 3.73 -1.31 -1.91
C VAL A 16 4.91 -2.08 -2.48
N SER A 17 6.15 -1.71 -2.14
CA SER A 17 7.33 -2.45 -2.58
C SER A 17 7.36 -3.88 -2.03
N GLY A 18 7.02 -4.06 -0.76
CA GLY A 18 6.91 -5.39 -0.16
C GLY A 18 5.80 -6.23 -0.81
N ALA A 19 4.62 -5.64 -1.03
CA ALA A 19 3.54 -6.32 -1.74
C ALA A 19 3.92 -6.69 -3.18
N ALA A 20 4.64 -5.82 -3.88
CA ALA A 20 5.12 -6.08 -5.23
C ALA A 20 6.16 -7.21 -5.27
N LEU A 21 7.10 -7.25 -4.32
CA LEU A 21 8.05 -8.35 -4.20
C LEU A 21 7.35 -9.68 -3.95
N ILE A 22 6.32 -9.72 -3.09
CA ILE A 22 5.50 -10.92 -2.88
C ILE A 22 4.79 -11.33 -4.18
N LYS A 23 4.11 -10.40 -4.86
CA LYS A 23 3.43 -10.67 -6.15
C LYS A 23 4.42 -11.21 -7.19
N TRP A 24 5.65 -10.71 -7.20
CA TRP A 24 6.70 -11.21 -8.08
C TRP A 24 7.08 -12.66 -7.78
N GLN A 25 7.25 -13.03 -6.50
CA GLN A 25 7.56 -14.41 -6.10
C GLN A 25 6.43 -15.39 -6.40
N LEU A 26 5.19 -14.90 -6.44
CA LEU A 26 4.00 -15.66 -6.78
C LEU A 26 3.74 -15.77 -8.29
N LYS A 27 4.50 -15.04 -9.13
CA LYS A 27 4.29 -15.03 -10.57
C LYS A 27 4.55 -16.43 -11.14
N GLY A 28 3.50 -17.06 -11.67
CA GLY A 28 3.56 -18.41 -12.24
C GLY A 28 3.51 -19.55 -11.22
N LYS A 29 3.34 -19.25 -9.93
CA LYS A 29 3.13 -20.27 -8.88
C LYS A 29 1.68 -20.18 -8.40
N ARG A 30 1.03 -21.32 -8.24
CA ARG A 30 -0.28 -21.44 -7.59
C ARG A 30 -0.02 -21.98 -6.19
N LEU A 31 -0.70 -21.43 -5.18
CA LEU A 31 -0.57 -21.86 -3.79
C LEU A 31 -1.72 -22.80 -3.45
N GLU A 32 -1.67 -24.02 -4.00
CA GLU A 32 -2.75 -25.01 -3.86
C GLU A 32 -2.45 -26.02 -2.74
N THR A 33 -1.17 -26.25 -2.45
CA THR A 33 -0.74 -27.24 -1.46
C THR A 33 -0.05 -26.60 -0.25
N ILE A 34 -0.22 -27.18 0.94
CA ILE A 34 0.44 -26.76 2.19
C ILE A 34 1.97 -26.68 2.04
N ASN A 35 2.59 -27.60 1.30
CA ASN A 35 4.03 -27.58 1.02
C ASN A 35 4.48 -26.32 0.26
N GLU A 36 3.66 -25.81 -0.66
CA GLU A 36 3.98 -24.59 -1.42
C GLU A 36 3.95 -23.36 -0.52
N TRP A 37 3.01 -23.32 0.43
CA TRP A 37 2.97 -22.31 1.48
C TRP A 37 4.21 -22.35 2.37
N PHE A 38 4.64 -23.55 2.81
CA PHE A 38 5.89 -23.69 3.56
C PHE A 38 7.10 -23.22 2.75
N MET A 39 7.23 -23.64 1.49
CA MET A 39 8.32 -23.21 0.62
C MET A 39 8.34 -21.70 0.40
N LEU A 40 7.16 -21.05 0.34
CA LEU A 40 7.05 -19.61 0.22
C LEU A 40 7.53 -18.90 1.50
N ILE A 41 7.11 -19.36 2.68
CA ILE A 41 7.50 -18.75 3.97
C ILE A 41 9.01 -18.83 4.18
N PHE A 42 9.65 -19.91 3.73
CA PHE A 42 11.12 -20.08 3.79
C PHE A 42 11.87 -19.44 2.62
N ASN A 43 11.19 -18.80 1.67
CA ASN A 43 11.83 -18.13 0.55
C ASN A 43 12.46 -16.80 1.00
N LEU A 44 13.76 -16.63 0.77
CA LEU A 44 14.50 -15.46 1.23
C LEU A 44 13.93 -14.12 0.70
N PRO A 45 13.59 -13.97 -0.59
CA PRO A 45 12.85 -12.81 -1.10
C PRO A 45 11.51 -12.55 -0.41
N PHE A 46 10.74 -13.60 -0.08
CA PHE A 46 9.48 -13.46 0.63
C PHE A 46 9.68 -12.94 2.06
N ILE A 47 10.68 -13.47 2.78
CA ILE A 47 11.06 -13.00 4.11
C ILE A 47 11.48 -11.53 4.06
N ALA A 48 12.31 -11.14 3.09
CA ALA A 48 12.72 -9.75 2.91
C ALA A 48 11.53 -8.83 2.62
N ALA A 49 10.60 -9.26 1.76
CA ALA A 49 9.38 -8.51 1.48
C ALA A 49 8.49 -8.37 2.71
N PHE A 50 8.36 -9.43 3.51
CA PHE A 50 7.61 -9.41 4.76
C PHE A 50 8.24 -8.46 5.78
N LEU A 51 9.56 -8.51 5.96
CA LEU A 51 10.29 -7.57 6.83
C LEU A 51 10.09 -6.12 6.37
N LEU A 52 10.08 -5.86 5.06
CA LEU A 52 9.82 -4.53 4.52
C LEU A 52 8.41 -4.03 4.84
N ILE A 53 7.40 -4.92 4.80
CA ILE A 53 6.02 -4.60 5.21
C ILE A 53 5.97 -4.31 6.72
N VAL A 54 6.66 -5.10 7.55
CA VAL A 54 6.74 -4.83 9.00
C VAL A 54 7.38 -3.47 9.27
N LEU A 55 8.48 -3.14 8.58
CA LEU A 55 9.10 -1.81 8.67
C LEU A 55 8.14 -0.70 8.23
N SER A 56 7.35 -0.93 7.17
CA SER A 56 6.32 0.02 6.73
C SER A 56 5.29 0.29 7.83
N ALA A 57 4.87 -0.74 8.56
CA ALA A 57 3.91 -0.62 9.65
C ALA A 57 4.47 0.21 10.81
N LEU A 58 5.75 0.06 11.15
CA LEU A 58 6.41 0.88 12.18
C LEU A 58 6.44 2.36 11.80
N VAL A 59 6.74 2.68 10.53
CA VAL A 59 6.68 4.05 10.02
C VAL A 59 5.24 4.59 10.06
N PHE A 60 4.25 3.75 9.75
CA PHE A 60 2.85 4.13 9.82
C PHE A 60 2.38 4.41 11.26
N PHE A 61 2.81 3.60 12.23
CA PHE A 61 2.55 3.87 13.65
C PHE A 61 3.16 5.19 14.09
N LYS A 62 4.36 5.51 13.58
CA LYS A 62 4.97 6.82 13.83
C LYS A 62 4.17 7.96 13.21
N ALA A 63 3.59 7.78 12.03
CA ALA A 63 2.66 8.76 11.47
C ALA A 63 1.46 8.92 12.39
N LEU A 64 0.77 7.82 12.75
CA LEU A 64 -0.41 7.80 13.62
C LEU A 64 -0.18 8.47 14.98
N SER A 65 1.03 8.38 15.55
CA SER A 65 1.34 9.02 16.82
C SER A 65 1.48 10.56 16.71
N THR A 66 1.46 11.14 15.50
CA THR A 66 1.70 12.58 15.29
C THR A 66 0.46 13.39 14.97
N ASN A 67 -0.64 12.75 14.57
CA ASN A 67 -1.86 13.45 14.17
C ASN A 67 -3.09 12.54 14.39
N SER A 68 -4.29 13.08 14.21
CA SER A 68 -5.53 12.33 14.43
C SER A 68 -5.66 11.15 13.46
N PHE A 69 -6.22 10.06 13.99
CA PHE A 69 -6.48 8.84 13.21
C PHE A 69 -7.35 9.13 11.98
N SER A 70 -8.41 9.93 12.17
CA SER A 70 -9.35 10.34 11.13
C SER A 70 -8.71 11.14 9.99
N MET A 71 -7.56 11.78 10.22
CA MET A 71 -6.82 12.47 9.17
C MET A 71 -5.81 11.54 8.48
N ILE A 72 -5.04 10.78 9.26
CA ILE A 72 -3.92 9.99 8.72
C ILE A 72 -4.39 8.81 7.88
N ILE A 73 -5.43 8.11 8.33
CA ILE A 73 -5.89 6.88 7.68
C ILE A 73 -6.34 7.15 6.24
N PRO A 74 -7.25 8.11 5.96
CA PRO A 74 -7.64 8.42 4.58
C PRO A 74 -6.45 8.81 3.71
N ILE A 75 -5.55 9.68 4.20
CA ILE A 75 -4.37 10.14 3.43
C ILE A 75 -3.46 8.97 3.10
N ALA A 76 -3.18 8.10 4.08
CA ALA A 76 -2.33 6.94 3.89
C ALA A 76 -2.94 5.92 2.93
N THR A 77 -4.24 5.66 3.04
CA THR A 77 -4.97 4.82 2.08
C THR A 77 -4.89 5.39 0.67
N GLY A 78 -5.08 6.69 0.49
CA GLY A 78 -5.01 7.34 -0.83
C GLY A 78 -3.63 7.24 -1.47
N ILE A 79 -2.58 7.57 -0.72
CA ILE A 79 -1.20 7.48 -1.23
C ILE A 79 -0.81 6.03 -1.54
N ASN A 80 -1.14 5.08 -0.65
CA ASN A 80 -0.85 3.66 -0.85
C ASN A 80 -1.59 3.12 -2.09
N PHE A 81 -2.85 3.50 -2.27
CA PHE A 81 -3.65 3.12 -3.43
C PHE A 81 -3.06 3.64 -4.75
N ILE A 82 -2.69 4.92 -4.81
CA ILE A 82 -2.06 5.53 -5.99
C ILE A 82 -0.75 4.82 -6.33
N LEU A 83 0.10 4.56 -5.33
CA LEU A 83 1.36 3.84 -5.55
C LEU A 83 1.13 2.40 -6.00
N THR A 84 0.13 1.71 -5.43
CA THR A 84 -0.20 0.33 -5.81
C THR A 84 -0.65 0.26 -7.27
N ILE A 85 -1.50 1.19 -7.71
CA ILE A 85 -1.90 1.28 -9.12
C ILE A 85 -0.68 1.56 -10.01
N GLY A 86 0.16 2.51 -9.62
CA GLY A 86 1.38 2.86 -10.37
C GLY A 86 2.32 1.66 -10.54
N VAL A 87 2.56 0.90 -9.47
CA VAL A 87 3.38 -0.31 -9.52
C VAL A 87 2.67 -1.43 -10.30
N GLY A 88 1.37 -1.62 -10.14
CA GLY A 88 0.57 -2.57 -10.93
C GLY A 88 0.69 -2.33 -12.44
N TYR A 89 0.50 -1.07 -12.84
CA TYR A 89 0.59 -0.66 -14.24
C TYR A 89 2.01 -0.76 -14.79
N TYR A 90 3.01 -0.21 -14.09
CA TYR A 90 4.37 -0.12 -14.61
C TYR A 90 5.15 -1.45 -14.50
N LEU A 91 5.08 -2.10 -13.34
CA LEU A 91 5.91 -3.28 -13.02
C LEU A 91 5.25 -4.60 -13.42
N PHE A 92 3.92 -4.69 -13.30
CA PHE A 92 3.18 -5.90 -13.67
C PHE A 92 2.50 -5.81 -15.04
N GLN A 93 2.49 -4.63 -15.67
CA GLN A 93 1.84 -4.40 -16.97
C GLN A 93 0.36 -4.82 -16.92
N ASP A 94 -0.28 -4.61 -15.76
CA ASP A 94 -1.69 -4.93 -15.56
C ASP A 94 -2.53 -4.08 -16.52
N LYS A 95 -3.39 -4.71 -17.33
CA LYS A 95 -4.26 -4.00 -18.28
C LYS A 95 -5.36 -3.27 -17.52
N ILE A 96 -5.24 -1.95 -17.43
CA ILE A 96 -6.24 -1.09 -16.79
C ILE A 96 -7.29 -0.72 -17.84
N SER A 97 -8.55 -1.07 -17.59
CA SER A 97 -9.67 -0.64 -18.43
C SER A 97 -10.03 0.82 -18.19
N THR A 98 -10.64 1.48 -19.17
CA THR A 98 -11.14 2.86 -19.02
C THR A 98 -12.17 2.99 -17.88
N LEU A 99 -12.96 1.93 -17.62
CA LEU A 99 -13.89 1.91 -16.50
C LEU A 99 -13.18 1.83 -15.14
N SER A 100 -12.08 1.06 -15.06
CA SER A 100 -11.23 1.01 -13.86
C SER A 100 -10.65 2.38 -13.54
N PHE A 101 -10.29 3.17 -14.55
CA PHE A 101 -9.79 4.53 -14.36
C PHE A 101 -10.84 5.47 -13.74
N ILE A 102 -12.11 5.38 -14.17
CA ILE A 102 -13.22 6.11 -13.56
C ILE A 102 -13.39 5.69 -12.08
N GLY A 103 -13.31 4.39 -11.80
CA GLY A 103 -13.33 3.87 -10.43
C GLY A 103 -12.20 4.44 -9.55
N PHE A 104 -10.99 4.54 -10.10
CA PHE A 104 -9.86 5.14 -9.38
C PHE A 104 -10.09 6.61 -9.04
N ILE A 105 -10.64 7.39 -9.99
CA ILE A 105 -11.00 8.79 -9.75
C ILE A 105 -12.03 8.91 -8.63
N LEU A 106 -13.06 8.06 -8.62
CA LEU A 106 -14.10 8.06 -7.58
C LEU A 106 -13.53 7.74 -6.20
N ILE A 107 -12.66 6.72 -6.10
CA ILE A 107 -11.99 6.36 -4.84
C ILE A 107 -11.12 7.51 -4.33
N ILE A 108 -10.28 8.09 -5.20
CA ILE A 108 -9.41 9.21 -4.84
C ILE A 108 -10.24 10.42 -4.40
N SER A 109 -11.33 10.72 -5.10
CA SER A 109 -12.25 11.81 -4.74
C SER A 109 -12.88 11.59 -3.36
N GLY A 110 -13.38 10.38 -3.09
CA GLY A 110 -13.91 10.02 -1.77
C GLY A 110 -12.90 10.17 -0.65
N ILE A 111 -11.64 9.76 -0.89
CA ILE A 111 -10.54 9.93 0.07
C ILE A 111 -10.23 11.41 0.31
N ILE A 112 -10.21 12.24 -0.73
CA ILE A 112 -10.00 13.69 -0.59
C ILE A 112 -11.11 14.32 0.24
N VAL A 113 -12.38 14.00 -0.05
CA VAL A 113 -13.53 14.51 0.70
C VAL A 113 -13.44 14.12 2.19
N LEU A 114 -13.12 12.87 2.49
CA LEU A 114 -12.91 12.40 3.86
C LEU A 114 -11.77 13.14 4.54
N SER A 115 -10.66 13.36 3.84
CA SER A 115 -9.49 14.04 4.38
C SER A 115 -9.78 15.52 4.68
N LEU A 116 -10.47 16.23 3.78
CA LEU A 116 -10.84 17.64 3.95
C LEU A 116 -11.86 17.82 5.07
N ASN A 117 -12.91 16.99 5.11
CA ASN A 117 -13.92 17.05 6.15
C ASN A 117 -13.31 16.78 7.54
N ASN A 118 -12.44 15.79 7.64
CA ASN A 118 -11.78 15.48 8.90
C ASN A 118 -10.73 16.52 9.31
N GLN A 119 -10.16 17.28 8.37
CA GLN A 119 -9.35 18.47 8.71
C GLN A 119 -10.20 19.63 9.22
N ALA A 120 -11.43 19.80 8.72
CA ALA A 120 -12.33 20.87 9.15
C ALA A 120 -12.94 20.65 10.55
N HIS A 121 -12.92 19.41 11.05
CA HIS A 121 -13.49 19.01 12.34
C HIS A 121 -12.45 18.48 13.35
N ALA A 122 -11.15 18.66 13.08
CA ALA A 122 -10.04 18.25 13.95
C ALA A 122 -9.45 19.41 14.75
#